data_AF-A0A7Y7ID18-F1
#
_entry.id   AF-A0A7Y7ID18-F1
#
_cell.length_a   1.000
_cell.length_b   1.000
_cell.length_c   1.000
_cell.angle_alpha   90.00
_cell.angle_beta   90.00
_cell.angle_gamma   90.00
#
_symmetry.space_group_name_H-M   'P 1'
#
loop_
_entity.id
_entity.type
_entity.pdbx_description
1 polymer ?
#
loop_
_entity_poly.entity_id
_entity_poly.type
_entity_poly.pdbx_seq_one_letter_code
_entity_poly.pdbx_strand_id
1 'polypeptide(L)'
;MSKQASATRLIGTAALAALLGTVAAPSFAGNYAEGDPRPAPLASSTTRAAVTADAVQWLKTAPTQGYTSGYRQEPAVVSANSRAAVEADTRLWIQSGLAARQAGEAGADSMKPGYREAAAEYARLRASPAYGALVDQTQLR
;
A
#
# COMPACT_ATOMS: atom_id res chain seq x y z
N MET A 1 50.50 -40.67 -26.85
CA MET A 1 49.55 -40.04 -25.91
C MET A 1 49.05 -38.76 -26.58
N SER A 2 47.81 -38.69 -27.09
CA SER A 2 46.75 -37.94 -26.39
C SER A 2 45.39 -38.14 -27.09
N LYS A 3 44.72 -39.27 -26.83
CA LYS A 3 43.28 -39.44 -27.14
C LYS A 3 42.37 -38.91 -26.01
N GLN A 4 42.94 -38.58 -24.85
CA GLN A 4 42.21 -38.12 -23.66
C GLN A 4 41.71 -36.67 -23.77
N ALA A 5 42.43 -35.77 -24.46
CA ALA A 5 42.09 -34.34 -24.48
C ALA A 5 40.80 -34.00 -25.26
N SER A 6 40.42 -34.82 -26.24
CA SER A 6 39.22 -34.58 -27.07
C SER A 6 37.94 -35.04 -26.37
N ALA A 7 38.00 -36.16 -25.63
CA ALA A 7 36.85 -36.70 -24.89
C ALA A 7 36.40 -35.78 -23.74
N THR A 8 37.35 -35.14 -23.04
CA THR A 8 37.05 -34.22 -21.93
C THR A 8 36.33 -32.95 -22.40
N ARG A 9 36.64 -32.43 -23.60
CA ARG A 9 35.95 -31.27 -24.16
C ARG A 9 34.52 -31.58 -24.58
N LEU A 10 34.29 -32.74 -25.20
CA LEU A 10 32.95 -33.19 -25.60
C LEU A 10 32.03 -33.47 -24.41
N ILE A 11 32.55 -34.07 -23.33
CA ILE A 11 31.78 -34.33 -22.09
C ILE A 11 31.45 -33.02 -21.37
N GLY A 12 32.40 -32.07 -21.32
CA GLY A 12 32.18 -30.75 -20.72
C GLY A 12 31.11 -29.93 -21.43
N THR A 13 31.06 -29.97 -22.75
CA THR A 13 30.02 -29.28 -23.54
C THR A 13 28.64 -29.94 -23.40
N ALA A 14 28.57 -31.27 -23.31
CA ALA A 14 27.30 -31.97 -23.11
C ALA A 14 26.73 -31.73 -21.70
N ALA A 15 27.59 -31.70 -20.67
CA ALA A 15 27.19 -31.37 -19.31
C ALA A 15 26.68 -29.93 -19.17
N LEU A 16 27.34 -28.98 -19.83
CA LEU A 16 26.90 -27.58 -19.86
C LEU A 16 25.58 -27.41 -20.62
N ALA A 17 25.39 -28.10 -21.75
CA ALA A 17 24.14 -28.07 -22.51
C ALA A 17 22.97 -28.72 -21.75
N ALA A 18 23.21 -29.80 -21.01
CA ALA A 18 22.22 -30.42 -20.13
C ALA A 18 21.85 -29.50 -18.95
N LEU A 19 22.83 -28.81 -18.35
CA LEU A 19 22.61 -27.82 -17.29
C LEU A 19 21.89 -26.55 -17.78
N LEU A 20 22.15 -26.10 -19.02
CA LEU A 20 21.42 -24.97 -19.62
C LEU A 20 20.00 -25.36 -20.04
N GLY A 21 19.80 -26.61 -20.50
CA GLY A 21 18.48 -27.14 -20.84
C GLY A 21 17.52 -27.27 -19.65
N THR A 22 18.02 -27.60 -18.46
CA THR A 22 17.19 -27.66 -17.24
C THR A 22 16.83 -26.28 -16.68
N VAL A 23 17.65 -25.25 -16.93
CA VAL A 23 17.39 -23.86 -16.47
C VAL A 23 16.40 -23.13 -17.39
N ALA A 24 16.33 -23.49 -18.68
CA ALA A 24 15.37 -22.92 -19.64
C ALA A 24 14.02 -23.67 -19.74
N ALA A 25 13.89 -24.83 -19.09
CA ALA A 25 12.66 -25.62 -19.08
C ALA A 25 11.40 -24.85 -18.57
N PRO A 26 11.49 -23.92 -17.60
CA PRO A 26 10.30 -23.20 -17.14
C PRO A 26 9.77 -22.16 -18.15
N SER A 27 10.56 -21.79 -19.17
CA SER A 27 10.18 -20.71 -20.11
C SER A 27 9.42 -21.16 -21.36
N PHE A 28 9.36 -22.47 -21.66
CA PHE A 28 8.63 -23.00 -22.83
C PHE A 28 7.31 -23.72 -22.49
N ALA A 29 7.04 -23.97 -21.20
CA ALA A 29 5.69 -24.29 -20.75
C ALA A 29 4.97 -22.96 -20.45
N GLY A 30 4.37 -22.35 -21.48
CA GLY A 30 3.37 -21.32 -21.24
C GLY A 30 2.38 -21.83 -20.19
N ASN A 31 1.87 -20.95 -19.32
CA ASN A 31 1.01 -21.32 -18.18
C ASN A 31 -0.40 -21.78 -18.59
N TYR A 32 -0.48 -22.45 -19.74
CA TYR A 32 -1.63 -23.09 -20.34
C TYR A 32 -1.22 -24.55 -20.55
N ALA A 33 -1.69 -25.46 -19.70
CA ALA A 33 -1.84 -26.83 -20.16
C ALA A 33 -2.81 -26.75 -21.36
N GLU A 34 -2.36 -27.13 -22.56
CA GLU A 34 -3.15 -27.01 -23.80
C GLU A 34 -4.61 -27.45 -23.56
N GLY A 35 -5.53 -26.49 -23.44
CA GLY A 35 -6.96 -26.74 -23.25
C GLY A 35 -7.61 -26.35 -21.91
N ASP A 36 -6.90 -26.02 -20.83
CA ASP A 36 -7.51 -25.47 -19.59
C ASP A 36 -7.25 -23.95 -19.48
N PRO A 37 -8.27 -23.09 -19.61
CA PRO A 37 -8.11 -21.63 -19.54
C PRO A 37 -7.87 -21.12 -18.12
N ARG A 38 -7.89 -21.99 -17.10
CA ARG A 38 -7.73 -21.57 -15.71
C ARG A 38 -6.24 -21.42 -15.39
N PRO A 39 -5.81 -20.25 -14.86
CA PRO A 39 -4.42 -20.05 -14.47
C PRO A 39 -4.06 -21.01 -13.33
N ALA A 40 -3.02 -21.82 -13.54
CA ALA A 40 -2.46 -22.63 -12.47
C ALA A 40 -1.80 -21.71 -11.41
N PRO A 41 -2.08 -21.91 -10.11
CA PRO A 41 -1.48 -21.10 -9.07
C PRO A 41 0.03 -21.35 -9.00
N LEU A 42 0.81 -20.31 -9.27
CA LEU A 42 2.26 -20.33 -9.08
C LEU A 42 2.55 -20.03 -7.60
N ALA A 43 3.12 -20.99 -6.88
CA ALA A 43 3.71 -20.72 -5.59
C ALA A 43 5.01 -19.92 -5.80
N SER A 44 5.08 -18.72 -5.23
CA SER A 44 6.33 -17.96 -5.17
C SER A 44 7.38 -18.77 -4.42
N SER A 45 8.52 -19.05 -5.06
CA SER A 45 9.68 -19.67 -4.42
C SER A 45 10.48 -18.67 -3.56
N THR A 46 10.20 -17.37 -3.69
CA THR A 46 10.84 -16.33 -2.88
C THR A 46 10.03 -16.04 -1.63
N THR A 47 10.73 -15.89 -0.50
CA THR A 47 10.12 -15.52 0.77
C THR A 47 9.89 -14.02 0.83
N ARG A 48 8.90 -13.57 1.61
CA ARG A 48 8.65 -12.14 1.84
C ARG A 48 9.91 -11.41 2.31
N ALA A 49 10.70 -12.05 3.19
CA ALA A 49 11.95 -11.46 3.70
C ALA A 49 13.00 -11.28 2.60
N ALA A 50 13.13 -12.24 1.68
CA ALA A 50 14.04 -12.14 0.54
C ALA A 50 13.63 -11.02 -0.42
N VAL A 51 12.34 -10.89 -0.71
CA VAL A 51 11.81 -9.77 -1.52
C VAL A 51 12.09 -8.42 -0.86
N THR A 52 11.88 -8.31 0.45
CA THR A 52 12.15 -7.06 1.18
C THR A 52 13.65 -6.73 1.16
N ALA A 53 14.53 -7.71 1.36
CA ALA A 53 15.97 -7.51 1.31
C ALA A 53 16.44 -7.04 -0.07
N ASP A 54 15.91 -7.64 -1.13
CA ASP A 54 16.22 -7.26 -2.52
C ASP A 54 15.70 -5.86 -2.85
N ALA A 55 14.48 -5.52 -2.44
CA ALA A 55 13.92 -4.17 -2.60
C ALA A 55 14.75 -3.09 -1.90
N VAL A 56 15.24 -3.36 -0.67
CA VAL A 56 16.15 -2.45 0.06
C VAL A 56 17.48 -2.30 -0.68
N GLN A 57 17.98 -3.39 -1.27
CA GLN A 57 19.25 -3.36 -2.00
C GLN A 57 19.13 -2.58 -3.32
N TRP A 58 18.05 -2.81 -4.07
CA TRP A 58 17.72 -2.07 -5.29
C TRP A 58 17.57 -0.57 -5.00
N LEU A 59 16.91 -0.20 -3.89
CA LEU A 59 16.70 1.20 -3.52
C LEU A 59 18.01 1.98 -3.35
N LYS A 60 19.11 1.33 -2.94
CA LYS A 60 20.43 1.98 -2.79
C LYS A 60 21.05 2.40 -4.12
N THR A 61 20.72 1.69 -5.20
CA THR A 61 21.31 1.86 -6.53
C THR A 61 20.29 2.32 -7.57
N ALA A 62 19.03 2.50 -7.16
CA ALA A 62 17.94 2.88 -8.03
C ALA A 62 18.23 4.25 -8.68
N PRO A 63 18.07 4.38 -10.01
CA PRO A 63 18.21 5.67 -10.69
C PRO A 63 17.22 6.70 -10.13
N THR A 64 17.73 7.81 -9.61
CA THR A 64 16.93 8.98 -9.20
C THR A 64 16.51 9.82 -10.40
N GLN A 65 15.90 9.21 -11.42
CA GLN A 65 15.25 9.99 -12.47
C GLN A 65 13.87 10.43 -11.98
N GLY A 66 13.77 11.71 -11.59
CA GLY A 66 12.49 12.41 -11.36
C GLY A 66 12.05 12.59 -9.91
N TYR A 67 12.63 11.88 -8.95
CA TYR A 67 12.34 12.06 -7.52
C TYR A 67 13.61 12.44 -6.77
N THR A 68 13.84 13.75 -6.62
CA THR A 68 15.01 14.32 -5.93
C THR A 68 14.81 14.51 -4.43
N SER A 69 13.65 14.13 -3.86
CA SER A 69 13.50 14.10 -2.42
C SER A 69 14.20 12.87 -1.88
N GLY A 70 15.33 13.07 -1.21
CA GLY A 70 16.02 12.01 -0.48
C GLY A 70 15.04 11.18 0.36
N TYR A 71 15.39 9.92 0.56
CA TYR A 71 14.82 8.86 1.41
C TYR A 71 14.21 9.26 2.77
N ARG A 72 14.21 10.53 3.16
CA ARG A 72 13.28 11.05 4.15
C ARG A 72 11.89 10.89 3.56
N GLN A 73 11.27 9.76 3.88
CA GLN A 73 9.82 9.63 3.94
C GLN A 73 9.33 10.63 4.99
N GLU A 74 9.42 11.93 4.68
CA GLU A 74 8.53 12.91 5.29
C GLU A 74 7.15 12.33 4.94
N PRO A 75 6.35 11.88 5.92
CA PRO A 75 5.02 11.40 5.61
C PRO A 75 4.37 12.56 4.85
N ALA A 76 4.06 12.32 3.57
CA ALA A 76 3.31 13.31 2.81
C ALA A 76 2.12 13.66 3.69
N VAL A 77 1.97 14.94 4.04
CA VAL A 77 0.82 15.40 4.82
C VAL A 77 -0.37 15.30 3.85
N VAL A 78 -0.90 14.08 3.70
CA VAL A 78 -1.95 13.74 2.73
C VAL A 78 -3.28 14.37 3.13
N SER A 79 -3.37 14.89 4.36
CA SER A 79 -4.47 15.70 4.84
C SER A 79 -3.98 16.73 5.86
N ALA A 80 -4.51 17.94 5.80
CA ALA A 80 -4.26 18.98 6.80
C ALA A 80 -4.72 18.57 8.22
N ASN A 81 -5.57 17.54 8.33
CA ASN A 81 -6.11 17.04 9.59
C ASN A 81 -5.53 15.66 9.93
N SER A 82 -5.12 15.47 11.18
CA SER A 82 -4.73 14.15 11.70
C SER A 82 -5.95 13.24 11.89
N ARG A 83 -5.74 11.90 11.93
CA ARG A 83 -6.83 10.94 12.19
C ARG A 83 -7.58 11.24 13.49
N ALA A 84 -6.85 11.58 14.54
CA ALA A 84 -7.41 11.97 15.83
C ALA A 84 -8.24 13.26 15.73
N ALA A 85 -7.81 14.23 14.92
CA ALA A 85 -8.59 15.45 14.67
C ALA A 85 -9.91 15.17 13.95
N VAL A 86 -9.91 14.24 12.99
CA VAL A 86 -11.12 13.80 12.28
C VAL A 86 -12.08 13.05 13.22
N GLU A 87 -11.57 12.15 14.05
CA GLU A 87 -12.40 11.40 15.00
C GLU A 87 -13.01 12.34 16.07
N ALA A 88 -12.22 13.25 16.63
CA ALA A 88 -12.70 14.26 17.57
C ALA A 88 -13.79 15.14 16.93
N ASP A 89 -13.58 15.58 15.69
CA ASP A 89 -14.52 16.41 14.95
C ASP A 89 -15.84 15.67 14.68
N THR A 90 -15.75 14.39 14.32
CA THR A 90 -16.91 13.53 14.09
C THR A 90 -17.76 13.37 15.36
N ARG A 91 -17.12 13.23 16.52
CA ARG A 91 -17.83 13.16 17.81
C ARG A 91 -18.58 14.46 18.11
N LEU A 92 -17.96 15.61 17.89
CA LEU A 92 -18.62 16.91 18.09
C LEU A 92 -19.76 17.14 17.09
N TRP A 93 -19.60 16.70 15.84
CA TRP A 93 -20.63 16.74 14.82
C TRP A 93 -21.87 15.93 15.21
N ILE A 94 -21.67 14.75 15.80
CA ILE A 94 -22.76 13.93 16.36
C ILE A 94 -23.37 14.60 17.60
N GLN A 95 -22.55 15.05 18.55
CA GLN A 95 -22.98 15.64 19.82
C GLN A 95 -23.83 16.91 19.63
N SER A 96 -23.48 17.75 18.66
CA SER A 96 -24.24 18.96 18.32
C SER A 96 -25.62 18.69 17.71
N GLY A 97 -25.92 17.44 17.36
CA GLY A 97 -27.13 17.06 16.62
C GLY A 97 -27.08 17.44 15.14
N LEU A 98 -25.98 18.04 14.66
CA LEU A 98 -25.82 18.46 13.26
C LEU A 98 -25.82 17.23 12.33
N ALA A 99 -25.25 16.11 12.77
CA ALA A 99 -25.31 14.84 12.04
C ALA A 99 -26.73 14.40 11.71
N ALA A 100 -27.64 14.44 12.69
CA ALA A 100 -29.03 14.06 12.50
C ALA A 100 -29.78 15.03 11.55
N ARG A 101 -29.42 16.31 11.55
CA ARG A 101 -29.99 17.31 10.64
C ARG A 101 -29.49 17.16 9.20
N GLN A 102 -28.27 16.67 9.01
CA GLN A 102 -27.66 16.47 7.69
C GLN A 102 -27.98 15.09 7.08
N ALA A 103 -28.23 14.07 7.90
CA ALA A 103 -28.49 12.71 7.44
C ALA A 103 -29.95 12.42 6.99
N GLY A 104 -30.82 13.43 6.94
CA GLY A 104 -32.21 13.25 6.51
C GLY A 104 -32.36 13.03 5.01
N GLU A 105 -33.39 12.29 4.60
CA GLU A 105 -33.75 11.97 3.20
C GLU A 105 -33.84 13.19 2.27
N ALA A 106 -34.25 14.35 2.81
CA ALA A 106 -34.37 15.61 2.05
C ALA A 106 -33.05 16.38 1.94
N GLY A 107 -31.95 15.87 2.51
CA GLY A 107 -30.68 16.57 2.64
C GLY A 107 -30.69 17.68 3.71
N ALA A 108 -29.52 18.31 3.86
CA ALA A 108 -29.30 19.37 4.84
C ALA A 108 -29.93 20.70 4.39
N ASP A 109 -31.11 21.04 4.92
CA ASP A 109 -31.71 22.36 4.71
C ASP A 109 -31.14 23.39 5.69
N SER A 110 -30.19 24.20 5.19
CA SER A 110 -29.51 25.23 5.97
C SER A 110 -30.39 26.38 6.46
N MET A 111 -31.59 26.54 5.88
CA MET A 111 -32.53 27.60 6.23
C MET A 111 -33.44 27.21 7.40
N LYS A 112 -33.51 25.92 7.75
CA LYS A 112 -34.30 25.47 8.89
C LYS A 112 -33.71 25.95 10.21
N PRO A 113 -34.53 26.48 11.15
CA PRO A 113 -34.06 26.91 12.46
C PRO A 113 -33.26 25.82 13.19
N GLY A 114 -33.78 24.60 13.20
CA GLY A 114 -33.11 23.47 13.87
C GLY A 114 -31.78 23.03 13.23
N TYR A 115 -31.50 23.39 11.96
CA TYR A 115 -30.18 23.22 11.37
C TYR A 115 -29.23 24.31 11.86
N ARG A 116 -29.68 25.57 11.84
CA ARG A 116 -28.87 26.72 12.25
C ARG A 116 -28.45 26.63 13.71
N GLU A 117 -29.35 26.17 14.58
CA GLU A 117 -29.07 25.91 16.00
C GLU A 117 -27.99 24.83 16.18
N ALA A 118 -28.15 23.68 15.52
CA ALA A 118 -27.17 22.59 15.58
C ALA A 118 -25.81 23.00 15.00
N ALA A 119 -25.81 23.79 13.92
CA ALA A 119 -24.59 24.33 13.33
C ALA A 119 -23.87 25.33 14.24
N ALA A 120 -24.62 26.18 14.95
CA ALA A 120 -24.07 27.09 15.94
C ALA A 120 -23.47 26.35 17.14
N GLU A 121 -24.14 25.29 17.62
CA GLU A 121 -23.61 24.47 18.72
C GLU A 121 -22.37 23.68 18.30
N TYR A 122 -22.34 23.12 17.10
CA TYR A 122 -21.14 22.50 16.53
C TYR A 122 -19.98 23.49 16.48
N ALA A 123 -20.21 24.71 15.97
CA ALA A 123 -19.18 25.74 15.91
C ALA A 123 -18.67 26.14 17.31
N ARG A 124 -19.57 26.23 18.30
CA ARG A 124 -19.22 26.52 19.70
C ARG A 124 -18.37 25.41 20.31
N LEU A 125 -18.75 24.15 20.12
CA LEU A 125 -18.01 22.98 20.62
C LEU A 125 -16.63 22.90 19.98
N ARG A 126 -16.54 23.14 18.66
CA ARG A 126 -15.28 23.08 17.90
C ARG A 126 -14.32 24.22 18.26
N ALA A 127 -14.83 25.41 18.57
CA ALA A 127 -14.04 26.54 19.04
C ALA A 127 -13.65 26.44 20.52
N SER A 128 -14.22 25.47 21.26
CA SER A 128 -13.95 25.33 22.68
C SER A 128 -12.60 24.63 22.94
N PRO A 129 -11.94 24.89 24.09
CA PRO A 129 -10.73 24.17 24.49
C PRO A 129 -10.91 22.65 24.61
N ALA A 130 -12.16 22.19 24.80
CA ALA A 130 -12.47 20.76 24.88
C ALA A 130 -12.18 20.02 23.56
N TYR A 131 -12.20 20.71 22.41
CA TYR A 131 -11.83 20.08 21.14
C TYR A 131 -10.35 19.65 21.15
N GLY A 132 -9.43 20.53 21.55
CA GLY A 132 -8.01 20.20 21.65
C GLY A 132 -7.75 19.01 22.58
N ALA A 133 -8.37 19.02 23.77
CA ALA A 133 -8.28 17.91 24.72
C ALA A 133 -8.84 16.59 24.14
N LEU A 134 -9.92 16.65 23.35
CA LEU A 134 -10.49 15.49 22.68
C LEU A 134 -9.55 14.94 21.60
N VAL A 135 -8.90 15.82 20.84
CA VAL A 135 -7.88 15.44 19.85
C VAL A 135 -6.74 14.69 20.54
N ASP A 136 -6.20 15.24 21.63
CA ASP A 136 -5.09 14.66 22.39
C ASP A 136 -5.46 13.30 22.99
N GLN A 137 -6.64 13.18 23.61
CA GLN A 137 -7.15 11.91 24.13
C GLN A 137 -7.25 10.84 23.04
N THR A 138 -7.60 11.23 21.82
CA THR A 138 -7.81 10.31 20.71
C THR A 138 -6.50 9.90 20.04
N GLN A 139 -5.43 10.71 20.17
CA GLN A 139 -4.08 10.33 19.74
C GLN A 139 -3.42 9.28 20.64
N LEU A 140 -3.83 9.22 21.91
CA LEU A 140 -3.27 8.30 22.91
C LEU A 140 -3.91 6.90 22.90
N ARG A 141 -4.93 6.68 22.06
CA ARG A 141 -5.67 5.43 21.95
C ARG A 141 -5.19 4.64 20.72
#